data_AF-A0A250E7Z2-F1
#
_entry.id   AF-A0A250E7Z2-F1
#
_cell.length_a   1.000
_cell.length_b   1.000
_cell.length_c   1.000
_cell.angle_alpha   90.00
_cell.angle_beta   90.00
_cell.angle_gamma   90.00
#
_symmetry.space_group_name_H-M   'P 1'
#
loop_
_entity.id
_entity.type
_entity.pdbx_description
1 polymer ?
#
loop_
_entity_poly.entity_id
_entity_poly.type
_entity_poly.pdbx_seq_one_letter_code
_entity_poly.pdbx_strand_id
1 'polypeptide(L)'
;MAQGLQLEIFSIGIKSYNSKHKQLLNFSELLDKIGKNKDEAYHKFISDFRNLFDGKFQSDIKKNKTITSPQNGNNLFSSKFNIIDSDILGGAIGSVQTIYNQDNANEPIGEITETQVASLPFYLKLWTPYDHNSGILMVQSYTNYTVTELVKRKLRDLFKTYGYTLIVTTFIPKIIKEEYLKKSKVYQLAIINNKVSRGKREILNPIFAEYENLKIEVRITGFKEPVTRFWERLRNDKKANQLIGANLDDLDINDENNYEIKAYYKDENNHKANVNIKDISKFSPTIFLPDELKQENNHFDFDKIKKYTDGMLKQIQDEIKYK
;
A
#
# COMPACT_ATOMS: atom_id res chain seq x y z
N MET A 1 7.75 -7.53 -20.39
CA MET A 1 7.23 -6.24 -19.88
C MET A 1 8.16 -5.80 -18.76
N ALA A 2 8.74 -4.60 -18.85
CA ALA A 2 9.63 -4.08 -17.83
C ALA A 2 8.88 -3.91 -16.50
N GLN A 3 9.59 -4.10 -15.39
CA GLN A 3 9.02 -3.98 -14.05
C GLN A 3 8.64 -2.52 -13.78
N GLY A 4 7.37 -2.24 -13.50
CA GLY A 4 6.90 -0.90 -13.12
C GLY A 4 7.25 -0.59 -11.67
N LEU A 5 7.67 0.65 -11.39
CA LEU A 5 7.84 1.16 -10.03
C LEU A 5 6.49 1.68 -9.51
N GLN A 6 6.20 1.41 -8.24
CA GLN A 6 4.99 1.80 -7.54
C GLN A 6 5.37 2.49 -6.23
N LEU A 7 4.50 3.35 -5.71
CA LEU A 7 4.67 4.01 -4.42
C LEU A 7 3.47 3.71 -3.52
N GLU A 8 3.76 3.18 -2.34
CA GLU A 8 2.77 2.98 -1.29
C GLU A 8 2.98 4.07 -0.23
N ILE A 9 1.91 4.81 0.09
CA ILE A 9 1.95 5.90 1.07
C ILE A 9 1.04 5.55 2.25
N PHE A 10 1.53 5.80 3.44
CA PHE A 10 0.83 5.54 4.68
C PHE A 10 0.89 6.77 5.58
N SER A 11 -0.25 7.07 6.20
CA SER A 11 -0.28 7.89 7.40
C SER A 11 0.15 7.01 8.57
N ILE A 12 1.02 7.57 9.40
CA ILE A 12 1.48 6.92 10.63
C ILE A 12 1.13 7.77 11.84
N GLY A 13 0.78 7.12 12.93
CA GLY A 13 0.55 7.78 14.21
C GLY A 13 0.97 6.88 15.36
N ILE A 14 1.14 7.44 16.55
CA ILE A 14 1.56 6.69 17.73
C ILE A 14 0.50 6.73 18.82
N LYS A 15 0.42 5.66 19.60
CA LYS A 15 -0.35 5.60 20.85
C LYS A 15 0.48 4.91 21.92
N SER A 16 0.17 5.16 23.19
CA SER A 16 0.83 4.44 24.29
C SER A 16 0.66 2.92 24.13
N TYR A 17 1.70 2.17 24.43
CA TYR A 17 1.68 0.71 24.33
C TYR A 17 0.57 0.10 25.20
N ASN A 18 -0.14 -0.89 24.65
CA ASN A 18 -1.29 -1.56 25.29
C ASN A 18 -2.45 -0.63 25.73
N SER A 19 -2.47 0.62 25.31
CA SER A 19 -3.57 1.53 25.63
C SER A 19 -4.85 1.16 24.88
N LYS A 20 -5.97 1.12 25.61
CA LYS A 20 -7.33 1.04 25.07
C LYS A 20 -7.80 2.38 24.48
N HIS A 21 -7.13 3.48 24.81
CA HIS A 21 -7.44 4.79 24.25
C HIS A 21 -7.08 4.83 22.76
N LYS A 22 -8.01 5.35 21.94
CA LYS A 22 -7.84 5.47 20.49
C LYS A 22 -7.13 6.75 20.05
N GLN A 23 -6.88 7.68 20.98
CA GLN A 23 -6.27 8.96 20.66
C GLN A 23 -4.80 8.79 20.25
N LEU A 24 -4.43 9.42 19.14
CA LEU A 24 -3.05 9.48 18.68
C LEU A 24 -2.30 10.57 19.45
N LEU A 25 -1.03 10.31 19.75
CA LEU A 25 -0.11 11.22 20.41
C LEU A 25 0.76 11.95 19.38
N ASN A 26 1.26 13.13 19.76
CA ASN A 26 2.28 13.85 18.99
C ASN A 26 3.62 13.10 19.03
N PHE A 27 4.43 13.18 17.97
CA PHE A 27 5.76 12.54 18.00
C PHE A 27 6.74 13.21 18.97
N SER A 28 6.44 14.40 19.50
CA SER A 28 7.18 15.00 20.62
C SER A 28 7.23 14.04 21.81
N GLU A 29 6.12 13.37 22.14
CA GLU A 29 6.05 12.36 23.22
C GLU A 29 7.03 11.20 23.01
N LEU A 30 7.26 10.82 21.75
CA LEU A 30 8.28 9.82 21.41
C LEU A 30 9.68 10.40 21.60
N LEU A 31 9.95 11.57 21.03
CA LEU A 31 11.29 12.14 20.97
C LEU A 31 11.75 12.63 22.35
N ASP A 32 10.87 13.22 23.15
CA ASP A 32 11.15 13.64 24.53
C ASP A 32 11.47 12.46 25.45
N LYS A 33 10.91 11.28 25.13
CA LYS A 33 11.24 10.03 25.83
C LYS A 33 12.62 9.48 25.45
N ILE A 34 13.10 9.79 24.25
CA ILE A 34 14.44 9.39 23.78
C ILE A 34 15.51 10.31 24.36
N GLY A 35 15.25 11.62 24.44
CA GLY A 35 16.18 12.59 25.01
C GLY A 35 15.56 13.98 25.17
N LYS A 36 16.14 14.79 26.07
CA LYS A 36 15.66 16.17 26.34
C LYS A 36 15.94 17.15 25.20
N ASN A 37 16.97 16.89 24.41
CA ASN A 37 17.30 17.69 23.23
C ASN A 37 16.70 17.02 21.99
N LYS A 38 15.85 17.74 21.26
CA LYS A 38 15.17 17.24 20.06
C LYS A 38 16.14 16.69 19.02
N ASP A 39 17.21 17.43 18.71
CA ASP A 39 18.16 17.00 17.68
C ASP A 39 18.88 15.72 18.11
N GLU A 40 19.38 15.65 19.35
CA GLU A 40 20.03 14.45 19.89
C GLU A 40 19.07 13.25 19.93
N ALA A 41 17.82 13.47 20.38
CA ALA A 41 16.78 12.46 20.40
C ALA A 41 16.49 11.92 19.00
N TYR A 42 16.42 12.80 18.00
CA TYR A 42 16.19 12.39 16.62
C TYR A 42 17.39 11.63 16.05
N HIS A 43 18.63 12.06 16.33
CA HIS A 43 19.83 11.32 15.94
C HIS A 43 19.85 9.92 16.55
N LYS A 44 19.46 9.78 17.82
CA LYS A 44 19.33 8.48 18.46
C LYS A 44 18.22 7.64 17.82
N PHE A 45 17.06 8.22 17.50
CA PHE A 45 15.99 7.54 16.79
C PHE A 45 16.46 7.01 15.41
N ILE A 46 17.21 7.82 14.66
CA ILE A 46 17.80 7.41 13.37
C ILE A 46 18.80 6.28 13.56
N SER A 47 19.68 6.38 14.57
CA SER A 47 20.65 5.33 14.88
C SER A 47 19.95 4.02 15.21
N ASP A 48 18.93 4.06 16.07
CA ASP A 48 18.14 2.90 16.45
C ASP A 48 17.34 2.35 15.24
N PHE A 49 16.86 3.20 14.32
CA PHE A 49 16.26 2.78 13.05
C PHE A 49 17.26 2.04 12.14
N ARG A 50 18.49 2.54 12.00
CA ARG A 50 19.54 1.85 11.24
C ARG A 50 19.91 0.51 11.87
N ASN A 51 19.96 0.47 13.20
CA ASN A 51 20.28 -0.73 13.98
C ASN A 51 19.17 -1.80 13.92
N LEU A 52 17.96 -1.48 13.42
CA LEU A 52 16.91 -2.48 13.18
C LEU A 52 17.36 -3.61 12.24
N PHE A 53 18.30 -3.30 11.35
CA PHE A 53 18.82 -4.22 10.36
C PHE A 53 20.18 -4.80 10.76
N ASP A 54 20.99 -4.05 11.52
CA ASP A 54 22.34 -4.47 11.97
C ASP A 54 23.24 -4.94 10.80
N GLY A 55 23.05 -4.36 9.60
CA GLY A 55 23.70 -4.79 8.38
C GLY A 55 23.36 -6.22 7.93
N LYS A 56 22.39 -6.88 8.56
CA LYS A 56 21.98 -8.26 8.29
C LYS A 56 20.58 -8.31 7.69
N PHE A 57 20.36 -9.31 6.86
CA PHE A 57 19.05 -9.66 6.34
C PHE A 57 18.14 -10.18 7.47
N GLN A 58 16.99 -9.51 7.64
CA GLN A 58 16.00 -9.81 8.66
C GLN A 58 14.76 -10.45 8.03
N SER A 59 14.56 -11.73 8.32
CA SER A 59 13.46 -12.52 7.75
C SER A 59 12.09 -12.13 8.30
N ASP A 60 11.06 -12.46 7.54
CA ASP A 60 9.69 -12.47 8.03
C ASP A 60 9.35 -13.70 8.88
N ILE A 61 8.17 -13.69 9.51
CA ILE A 61 7.71 -14.77 10.38
C ILE A 61 7.61 -16.09 9.60
N LYS A 62 7.22 -16.02 8.31
CA LYS A 62 7.12 -17.19 7.44
C LYS A 62 8.48 -17.61 6.85
N LYS A 63 9.55 -16.86 7.13
CA LYS A 63 10.91 -17.08 6.62
C LYS A 63 10.99 -17.24 5.10
N ASN A 64 10.15 -16.52 4.36
CA ASN A 64 10.14 -16.55 2.89
C ASN A 64 10.52 -15.20 2.25
N LYS A 65 10.61 -14.14 3.05
CA LYS A 65 11.08 -12.82 2.64
C LYS A 65 12.05 -12.27 3.66
N THR A 66 12.94 -11.40 3.20
CA THR A 66 13.91 -10.73 4.07
C THR A 66 14.15 -9.29 3.63
N ILE A 67 14.56 -8.43 4.57
CA ILE A 67 14.99 -7.06 4.31
C ILE A 67 16.22 -6.67 5.11
N THR A 68 17.01 -5.73 4.59
CA THR A 68 18.12 -5.08 5.30
C THR A 68 18.26 -3.63 4.83
N SER A 69 18.85 -2.78 5.66
CA SER A 69 19.40 -1.49 5.21
C SER A 69 20.91 -1.67 5.07
N PRO A 70 21.46 -1.64 3.84
CA PRO A 70 22.88 -1.85 3.61
C PRO A 70 23.71 -0.71 4.22
N GLN A 71 24.85 -1.06 4.84
CA GLN A 71 25.74 -0.08 5.48
C GLN A 71 26.23 1.00 4.51
N ASN A 72 26.48 0.61 3.25
CA ASN A 72 26.96 1.49 2.18
C ASN A 72 25.83 1.98 1.24
N GLY A 73 24.55 1.79 1.60
CA GLY A 73 23.43 2.32 0.82
C GLY A 73 23.15 3.78 1.13
N ASN A 74 22.32 4.42 0.30
CA ASN A 74 21.91 5.79 0.55
C ASN A 74 21.02 5.83 1.80
N ASN A 75 21.43 6.61 2.79
CA ASN A 75 20.73 6.77 4.06
C ASN A 75 20.86 8.23 4.49
N LEU A 76 20.01 9.09 3.93
CA LEU A 76 19.98 10.51 4.26
C LEU A 76 18.96 10.76 5.37
N PHE A 77 19.30 11.67 6.28
CA PHE A 77 18.39 12.04 7.36
C PHE A 77 18.53 13.53 7.68
N SER A 78 17.46 14.10 8.22
CA SER A 78 17.43 15.48 8.67
C SER A 78 16.67 15.58 9.98
N SER A 79 17.37 15.93 11.07
CA SER A 79 16.73 16.22 12.37
C SER A 79 15.91 17.50 12.32
N LYS A 80 16.32 18.48 11.51
CA LYS A 80 15.57 19.72 11.28
C LYS A 80 14.16 19.45 10.76
N PHE A 81 14.03 18.55 9.79
CA PHE A 81 12.75 18.24 9.14
C PHE A 81 12.08 16.98 9.69
N ASN A 82 12.75 16.24 10.57
CA ASN A 82 12.37 14.91 11.03
C ASN A 82 12.07 13.94 9.87
N ILE A 83 13.01 13.84 8.92
CA ILE A 83 12.89 12.99 7.73
C ILE A 83 14.04 11.98 7.69
N ILE A 84 13.73 10.77 7.24
CA ILE A 84 14.68 9.72 6.87
C ILE A 84 14.37 9.27 5.44
N ASP A 85 15.40 9.22 4.60
CA ASP A 85 15.41 8.69 3.24
C ASP A 85 16.42 7.56 3.18
N SER A 86 15.99 6.35 2.82
CA SER A 86 16.81 5.16 2.98
C SER A 86 16.62 4.16 1.85
N ASP A 87 17.73 3.59 1.40
CA ASP A 87 17.77 2.36 0.61
C ASP A 87 17.59 1.15 1.52
N ILE A 88 16.71 0.26 1.09
CA ILE A 88 16.48 -1.05 1.70
C ILE A 88 16.70 -2.11 0.62
N LEU A 89 17.43 -3.17 0.94
CA LEU A 89 17.49 -4.36 0.10
C LEU A 89 16.47 -5.37 0.61
N GLY A 90 15.74 -6.00 -0.29
CA GLY A 90 14.82 -7.08 0.08
C GLY A 90 14.75 -8.16 -0.97
N GLY A 91 14.53 -9.40 -0.52
CA GLY A 91 14.58 -10.56 -1.38
C GLY A 91 13.78 -11.73 -0.84
N ALA A 92 13.48 -12.69 -1.72
CA ALA A 92 12.91 -13.97 -1.33
C ALA A 92 14.00 -14.88 -0.78
N ILE A 93 13.65 -15.73 0.17
CA ILE A 93 14.53 -16.72 0.80
C ILE A 93 13.77 -18.04 1.03
N GLY A 94 14.49 -19.09 1.43
CA GLY A 94 13.89 -20.37 1.84
C GLY A 94 13.68 -21.37 0.71
N SER A 95 14.25 -21.11 -0.47
CA SER A 95 14.30 -22.09 -1.56
C SER A 95 15.58 -21.89 -2.37
N VAL A 96 16.23 -23.01 -2.69
CA VAL A 96 17.32 -23.04 -3.66
C VAL A 96 16.80 -22.64 -5.03
N GLN A 97 17.50 -21.75 -5.72
CA GLN A 97 17.14 -21.30 -7.06
C GLN A 97 18.31 -21.50 -8.01
N THR A 98 18.11 -22.26 -9.08
CA THR A 98 19.09 -22.38 -10.16
C THR A 98 18.93 -21.22 -11.14
N ILE A 99 20.03 -20.59 -11.52
CA ILE A 99 20.08 -19.45 -12.42
C ILE A 99 20.39 -19.96 -13.83
N TYR A 100 19.62 -19.50 -14.81
CA TYR A 100 19.80 -19.78 -16.23
C TYR A 100 19.89 -18.46 -17.00
N ASN A 101 20.54 -18.49 -18.16
CA ASN A 101 20.37 -17.41 -19.13
C ASN A 101 18.95 -17.47 -19.70
N GLN A 102 18.31 -16.31 -19.90
CA GLN A 102 16.94 -16.26 -20.42
C GLN A 102 16.80 -16.99 -21.76
N ASP A 103 17.83 -16.92 -22.61
CA ASP A 103 17.85 -17.54 -23.94
C ASP A 103 18.39 -18.99 -23.93
N ASN A 104 18.80 -19.53 -22.77
CA ASN A 104 19.30 -20.89 -22.64
C ASN A 104 18.90 -21.52 -21.28
N ALA A 105 17.83 -22.32 -21.31
CA ALA A 105 17.34 -23.06 -20.14
C ALA A 105 18.02 -24.42 -19.93
N ASN A 106 18.92 -24.84 -20.81
CA ASN A 106 19.56 -26.16 -20.73
C ASN A 106 20.84 -26.13 -19.87
N GLU A 107 21.48 -24.97 -19.74
CA GLU A 107 22.75 -24.82 -19.05
C GLU A 107 22.63 -23.83 -17.88
N PRO A 108 22.72 -24.30 -16.63
CA PRO A 108 22.69 -23.41 -15.47
C PRO A 108 23.99 -22.59 -15.40
N ILE A 109 23.85 -21.31 -15.08
CA ILE A 109 24.97 -20.36 -14.92
C ILE A 109 25.28 -20.06 -13.45
N GLY A 110 24.46 -20.55 -12.51
CA GLY A 110 24.68 -20.35 -11.09
C GLY A 110 23.53 -20.88 -10.23
N GLU A 111 23.63 -20.65 -8.93
CA GLU A 111 22.65 -21.07 -7.93
C GLU A 111 22.60 -20.05 -6.79
N ILE A 112 21.40 -19.80 -6.27
CA ILE A 112 21.17 -19.09 -5.01
C ILE A 112 20.85 -20.15 -3.97
N THR A 113 21.71 -20.32 -2.98
CA THR A 113 21.54 -21.30 -1.90
C THR A 113 20.65 -20.74 -0.79
N GLU A 114 20.28 -21.59 0.19
CA GLU A 114 19.44 -21.19 1.33
C GLU A 114 20.02 -20.07 2.20
N THR A 115 21.33 -19.86 2.16
CA THR A 115 22.04 -18.81 2.92
C THR A 115 22.24 -17.52 2.12
N GLN A 116 21.85 -17.52 0.84
CA GLN A 116 21.98 -16.39 -0.06
C GLN A 116 20.62 -15.73 -0.32
N VAL A 117 20.66 -14.47 -0.74
CA VAL A 117 19.45 -13.67 -1.01
C VAL A 117 19.61 -13.02 -2.37
N ALA A 118 18.71 -13.33 -3.31
CA ALA A 118 18.51 -12.49 -4.47
C ALA A 118 17.68 -11.27 -4.05
N SER A 119 18.36 -10.12 -3.91
CA SER A 119 17.74 -8.90 -3.41
C SER A 119 17.53 -7.86 -4.48
N LEU A 120 16.43 -7.11 -4.36
CA LEU A 120 16.15 -5.89 -5.09
C LEU A 120 16.27 -4.68 -4.15
N PRO A 121 16.68 -3.51 -4.67
CA PRO A 121 16.66 -2.28 -3.89
C PRO A 121 15.24 -1.72 -3.78
N PHE A 122 14.94 -1.08 -2.66
CA PHE A 122 13.70 -0.36 -2.40
C PHE A 122 13.99 0.98 -1.76
N TYR A 123 13.21 1.98 -2.12
CA TYR A 123 13.27 3.29 -1.49
C TYR A 123 12.26 3.41 -0.34
N LEU A 124 12.69 3.98 0.78
CA LEU A 124 11.87 4.31 1.94
C LEU A 124 12.02 5.79 2.31
N LYS A 125 10.89 6.47 2.53
CA LYS A 125 10.85 7.77 3.21
C LYS A 125 10.00 7.67 4.48
N LEU A 126 10.53 8.13 5.60
CA LEU A 126 9.82 8.26 6.87
C LEU A 126 9.88 9.71 7.34
N TRP A 127 8.70 10.29 7.61
CA TRP A 127 8.55 11.61 8.20
C TRP A 127 7.77 11.53 9.51
N THR A 128 8.40 11.97 10.60
CA THR A 128 7.86 11.92 11.97
C THR A 128 7.85 13.33 12.60
N PRO A 129 6.87 14.17 12.25
CA PRO A 129 6.85 15.56 12.69
C PRO A 129 6.73 15.71 14.20
N TYR A 130 7.63 16.48 14.81
CA TYR A 130 7.70 16.68 16.27
C TYR A 130 6.35 17.15 16.86
N ASP A 131 5.76 18.22 16.32
CA ASP A 131 4.57 18.86 16.90
C ASP A 131 3.23 18.37 16.32
N HIS A 132 3.20 17.17 15.73
CA HIS A 132 1.99 16.65 15.08
C HIS A 132 1.77 15.18 15.39
N ASN A 133 0.51 14.74 15.39
CA ASN A 133 0.12 13.37 15.74
C ASN A 133 0.05 12.40 14.55
N SER A 134 0.36 12.91 13.35
CA SER A 134 0.38 12.15 12.11
C SER A 134 1.66 12.45 11.35
N GLY A 135 2.36 11.40 10.95
CA GLY A 135 3.51 11.42 10.07
C GLY A 135 3.21 10.65 8.78
N ILE A 136 4.22 10.49 7.93
CA ILE A 136 4.09 9.82 6.64
C ILE A 136 5.19 8.78 6.47
N LEU A 137 4.81 7.61 5.98
CA LEU A 137 5.70 6.57 5.49
C LEU A 137 5.43 6.36 4.01
N MET A 138 6.46 6.49 3.17
CA MET A 138 6.41 6.14 1.75
C MET A 138 7.35 4.96 1.52
N VAL A 139 6.86 3.93 0.84
CA VAL A 139 7.65 2.75 0.47
C VAL A 139 7.46 2.53 -1.01
N GLN A 140 8.56 2.59 -1.76
CA GLN A 140 8.55 2.19 -3.16
C GLN A 140 8.47 0.65 -3.23
N SER A 141 7.72 0.16 -4.20
CA SER A 141 7.62 -1.26 -4.53
C SER A 141 7.65 -1.47 -6.03
N TYR A 142 7.86 -2.71 -6.44
CA TYR A 142 7.78 -3.11 -7.83
C TYR A 142 6.43 -3.78 -8.09
N THR A 143 5.98 -3.73 -9.35
CA THR A 143 4.66 -4.28 -9.76
C THR A 143 4.37 -5.69 -9.22
N ASN A 144 5.38 -6.55 -9.15
CA ASN A 144 5.24 -7.95 -8.70
C ASN A 144 5.92 -8.23 -7.35
N TYR A 145 6.54 -7.23 -6.72
CA TYR A 145 7.37 -7.47 -5.54
C TYR A 145 7.42 -6.27 -4.60
N THR A 146 7.10 -6.50 -3.33
CA THR A 146 7.06 -5.48 -2.27
C THR A 146 7.61 -6.01 -0.96
N VAL A 147 8.22 -5.11 -0.19
CA VAL A 147 8.75 -5.31 1.16
C VAL A 147 7.96 -4.55 2.24
N THR A 148 6.90 -3.85 1.84
CA THR A 148 6.15 -2.92 2.69
C THR A 148 5.70 -3.52 4.02
N GLU A 149 5.21 -4.76 4.05
CA GLU A 149 4.78 -5.39 5.30
C GLU A 149 5.94 -5.70 6.26
N LEU A 150 7.12 -6.08 5.74
CA LEU A 150 8.30 -6.27 6.58
C LEU A 150 8.78 -4.93 7.13
N VAL A 151 8.78 -3.88 6.31
CA VAL A 151 9.12 -2.50 6.73
C VAL A 151 8.19 -2.04 7.85
N LYS A 152 6.87 -2.15 7.66
CA LYS A 152 5.86 -1.80 8.68
C LYS A 152 6.08 -2.57 9.97
N ARG A 153 6.41 -3.86 9.90
CA ARG A 153 6.70 -4.67 11.09
C ARG A 153 7.94 -4.15 11.82
N LYS A 154 9.05 -3.95 11.12
CA LYS A 154 10.30 -3.46 11.73
C LYS A 154 10.14 -2.08 12.35
N LEU A 155 9.37 -1.20 11.72
CA LEU A 155 8.99 0.08 12.32
C LEU A 155 8.13 -0.12 13.58
N ARG A 156 7.11 -0.99 13.57
CA ARG A 156 6.34 -1.30 14.79
C ARG A 156 7.24 -1.81 15.92
N ASP A 157 8.22 -2.66 15.61
CA ASP A 157 9.20 -3.16 16.58
C ASP A 157 10.03 -2.01 17.16
N LEU A 158 10.50 -1.08 16.33
CA LEU A 158 11.22 0.13 16.79
C LEU A 158 10.36 0.98 17.73
N PHE A 159 9.15 1.35 17.33
CA PHE A 159 8.29 2.20 18.16
C PHE A 159 7.92 1.51 19.48
N LYS A 160 7.83 0.17 19.47
CA LYS A 160 7.60 -0.63 20.67
C LYS A 160 8.77 -0.57 21.65
N THR A 161 10.03 -0.45 21.20
CA THR A 161 11.18 -0.30 22.12
C THR A 161 11.07 0.99 22.95
N TYR A 162 10.43 2.02 22.40
CA TYR A 162 10.12 3.26 23.11
C TYR A 162 8.77 3.24 23.84
N GLY A 163 8.07 2.10 23.90
CA GLY A 163 6.80 1.96 24.61
C GLY A 163 5.59 2.56 23.87
N TYR A 164 5.64 2.62 22.54
CA TYR A 164 4.54 3.08 21.70
C TYR A 164 4.06 1.98 20.74
N THR A 165 2.79 2.03 20.38
CA THR A 165 2.23 1.26 19.26
C THR A 165 2.15 2.16 18.04
N LEU A 166 2.81 1.76 16.95
CA LEU A 166 2.71 2.44 15.66
C LEU A 166 1.43 2.01 14.94
N ILE A 167 0.57 2.99 14.68
CA ILE A 167 -0.61 2.86 13.81
C ILE A 167 -0.17 3.23 12.40
N VAL A 168 -0.49 2.37 11.43
CA VAL A 168 -0.17 2.58 10.01
C VAL A 168 -1.44 2.39 9.21
N THR A 169 -1.87 3.43 8.50
CA THR A 169 -3.07 3.41 7.66
C THR A 169 -2.73 3.89 6.27
N THR A 170 -3.23 3.21 5.23
CA THR A 170 -3.05 3.64 3.84
C THR A 170 -3.51 5.09 3.67
N PHE A 171 -2.69 5.88 3.00
CA PHE A 171 -2.95 7.29 2.75
C PHE A 171 -2.74 7.56 1.28
N ILE A 172 -3.73 8.17 0.62
CA ILE A 172 -3.62 8.56 -0.78
C ILE A 172 -3.86 10.07 -0.84
N PRO A 173 -2.86 10.87 -1.25
CA PRO A 173 -3.00 12.31 -1.36
C PRO A 173 -4.17 12.70 -2.27
N LYS A 174 -4.89 13.78 -1.93
CA LYS A 174 -6.03 14.28 -2.73
C LYS A 174 -5.66 14.52 -4.18
N ILE A 175 -4.50 15.12 -4.43
CA ILE A 175 -4.02 15.40 -5.79
C ILE A 175 -3.92 14.13 -6.63
N ILE A 176 -3.39 13.05 -6.06
CA ILE A 176 -3.28 11.75 -6.75
C ILE A 176 -4.67 11.15 -7.01
N LYS A 177 -5.59 11.24 -6.03
CA LYS A 177 -6.98 10.81 -6.24
C LYS A 177 -7.62 11.59 -7.39
N GLU A 178 -7.52 12.91 -7.37
CA GLU A 178 -8.13 13.79 -8.37
C GLU A 178 -7.56 13.57 -9.76
N GLU A 179 -6.24 13.47 -9.90
CA GLU A 179 -5.59 13.19 -11.18
C GLU A 179 -5.98 11.82 -11.74
N TYR A 180 -5.99 10.79 -10.88
CA TYR A 180 -6.39 9.46 -11.33
C TYR A 180 -7.84 9.44 -11.77
N LEU A 181 -8.76 10.07 -11.02
CA LEU A 181 -10.18 10.13 -11.37
C LEU A 181 -10.40 10.90 -12.68
N LYS A 182 -9.66 11.99 -12.94
CA LYS A 182 -9.73 12.76 -14.18
C LYS A 182 -9.33 11.95 -15.41
N LYS A 183 -8.29 11.11 -15.30
CA LYS A 183 -7.74 10.31 -16.41
C LYS A 183 -8.36 8.93 -16.57
N SER A 184 -9.18 8.51 -15.60
CA SER A 184 -9.74 7.16 -15.58
C SER A 184 -11.11 7.07 -16.24
N LYS A 185 -11.46 5.85 -16.63
CA LYS A 185 -12.81 5.47 -17.09
C LYS A 185 -13.31 4.29 -16.28
N VAL A 186 -14.56 4.36 -15.84
CA VAL A 186 -15.30 3.20 -15.33
C VAL A 186 -15.59 2.29 -16.51
N TYR A 187 -15.21 1.02 -16.40
CA TYR A 187 -15.41 0.04 -17.47
C TYR A 187 -16.18 -1.20 -17.03
N GLN A 188 -16.37 -1.36 -15.72
CA GLN A 188 -17.06 -2.50 -15.14
C GLN A 188 -17.71 -2.11 -13.81
N LEU A 189 -18.91 -2.63 -13.59
CA LEU A 189 -19.55 -2.72 -12.28
C LEU A 189 -19.62 -4.19 -11.88
N ALA A 190 -19.39 -4.50 -10.61
CA ALA A 190 -19.68 -5.81 -10.06
C ALA A 190 -20.59 -5.68 -8.85
N ILE A 191 -21.62 -6.52 -8.78
CA ILE A 191 -22.39 -6.77 -7.56
C ILE A 191 -21.93 -8.12 -7.03
N ILE A 192 -21.52 -8.13 -5.76
CA ILE A 192 -20.91 -9.29 -5.11
C ILE A 192 -21.74 -9.63 -3.88
N ASN A 193 -22.29 -10.85 -3.85
CA ASN A 193 -22.94 -11.42 -2.68
C ASN A 193 -22.17 -12.66 -2.21
N ASN A 194 -21.84 -12.73 -0.93
CA ASN A 194 -21.19 -13.87 -0.27
C ASN A 194 -22.02 -14.45 0.88
N LYS A 195 -23.30 -14.06 0.99
CA LYS A 195 -24.26 -14.47 2.01
C LYS A 195 -25.54 -15.02 1.35
N VAL A 196 -25.37 -15.91 0.39
CA VAL A 196 -26.50 -16.52 -0.32
C VAL A 196 -27.12 -17.61 0.57
N SER A 197 -28.39 -17.47 0.89
CA SER A 197 -29.15 -18.41 1.70
C SER A 197 -29.20 -19.80 1.05
N ARG A 198 -29.32 -20.85 1.87
CA ARG A 198 -29.37 -22.24 1.38
C ARG A 198 -30.46 -22.45 0.32
N GLY A 199 -31.65 -21.89 0.54
CA GLY A 199 -32.76 -21.98 -0.39
C GLY A 199 -32.45 -21.33 -1.74
N LYS A 200 -31.83 -20.13 -1.76
CA LYS A 200 -31.42 -19.51 -3.03
C LYS A 200 -30.28 -20.25 -3.71
N ARG A 201 -29.34 -20.82 -2.95
CA ARG A 201 -28.29 -21.69 -3.51
C ARG A 201 -28.87 -22.91 -4.21
N GLU A 202 -29.87 -23.55 -3.62
CA GLU A 202 -30.57 -24.71 -4.19
C GLU A 202 -31.33 -24.37 -5.49
N ILE A 203 -31.96 -23.18 -5.56
CA ILE A 203 -32.62 -22.68 -6.78
C ILE A 203 -31.62 -22.52 -7.94
N LEU A 204 -30.41 -22.02 -7.66
CA LEU A 204 -29.38 -21.86 -8.69
C LEU A 204 -28.87 -23.20 -9.19
N ASN A 205 -28.54 -24.09 -8.27
CA ASN A 205 -28.24 -25.48 -8.55
C ASN A 205 -28.30 -26.28 -7.23
N PRO A 206 -28.98 -27.44 -7.18
CA PRO A 206 -29.05 -28.26 -5.98
C PRO A 206 -27.67 -28.61 -5.38
N ILE A 207 -26.63 -28.74 -6.23
CA ILE A 207 -25.27 -29.02 -5.74
C ILE A 207 -24.75 -27.89 -4.84
N PHE A 208 -25.20 -26.63 -5.03
CA PHE A 208 -24.70 -25.48 -4.27
C PHE A 208 -25.32 -25.34 -2.88
N ALA A 209 -26.37 -26.09 -2.55
CA ALA A 209 -27.11 -25.99 -1.28
C ALA A 209 -26.22 -26.16 -0.04
N GLU A 210 -25.18 -26.98 -0.14
CA GLU A 210 -24.28 -27.31 0.99
C GLU A 210 -23.00 -26.43 1.04
N TYR A 211 -22.77 -25.56 0.06
CA TYR A 211 -21.58 -24.69 0.01
C TYR A 211 -21.84 -23.32 0.67
N GLU A 212 -21.59 -23.22 1.98
CA GLU A 212 -21.93 -22.04 2.80
C GLU A 212 -21.22 -20.74 2.36
N ASN A 213 -20.07 -20.85 1.70
CA ASN A 213 -19.26 -19.72 1.26
C ASN A 213 -19.40 -19.43 -0.25
N LEU A 214 -20.53 -19.81 -0.86
CA LEU A 214 -20.79 -19.51 -2.26
C LEU A 214 -20.75 -18.00 -2.49
N LYS A 215 -19.91 -17.58 -3.44
CA LYS A 215 -19.82 -16.20 -3.88
C LYS A 215 -20.48 -16.06 -5.25
N ILE A 216 -21.48 -15.20 -5.34
CA ILE A 216 -22.12 -14.82 -6.60
C ILE A 216 -21.63 -13.43 -6.99
N GLU A 217 -21.25 -13.28 -8.26
CA GLU A 217 -20.76 -12.01 -8.81
C GLU A 217 -21.47 -11.70 -10.14
N VAL A 218 -22.29 -10.65 -10.15
CA VAL A 218 -22.92 -10.13 -11.36
C VAL A 218 -22.05 -9.02 -11.91
N ARG A 219 -21.51 -9.19 -13.12
CA ARG A 219 -20.63 -8.21 -13.77
C ARG A 219 -21.33 -7.52 -14.93
N ILE A 220 -21.40 -6.20 -14.87
CA ILE A 220 -21.79 -5.36 -16.01
C ILE A 220 -20.51 -4.85 -16.65
N THR A 221 -20.28 -5.19 -17.92
CA THR A 221 -19.08 -4.82 -18.69
C THR A 221 -19.48 -4.32 -20.07
N GLY A 222 -18.51 -3.91 -20.90
CA GLY A 222 -18.77 -3.48 -22.28
C GLY A 222 -19.02 -1.97 -22.44
N PHE A 223 -18.91 -1.19 -21.36
CA PHE A 223 -19.01 0.27 -21.40
C PHE A 223 -17.69 0.93 -20.99
N LYS A 224 -17.57 2.24 -21.29
CA LYS A 224 -16.44 3.08 -20.86
C LYS A 224 -16.97 4.49 -20.61
N GLU A 225 -17.02 4.90 -19.34
CA GLU A 225 -17.54 6.23 -18.95
C GLU A 225 -16.48 6.97 -18.13
N PRO A 226 -16.21 8.28 -18.39
CA PRO A 226 -15.37 9.08 -17.50
C PRO A 226 -15.84 9.00 -16.04
N VAL A 227 -14.91 8.88 -15.09
CA VAL A 227 -15.27 8.62 -13.69
C VAL A 227 -16.18 9.70 -13.11
N THR A 228 -15.88 10.97 -13.36
CA THR A 228 -16.68 12.10 -12.87
C THR A 228 -18.13 12.01 -13.35
N ARG A 229 -18.33 11.81 -14.65
CA ARG A 229 -19.65 11.68 -15.28
C ARG A 229 -20.42 10.45 -14.79
N PHE A 230 -19.73 9.33 -14.59
CA PHE A 230 -20.33 8.12 -14.02
C PHE A 230 -20.89 8.39 -12.62
N TRP A 231 -20.11 9.02 -11.75
CA TRP A 231 -20.53 9.34 -10.38
C TRP A 231 -21.61 10.41 -10.30
N GLU A 232 -21.56 11.42 -11.15
CA GLU A 232 -22.63 12.44 -11.24
C GLU A 232 -23.96 11.80 -11.63
N ARG A 233 -23.97 10.92 -12.65
CA ARG A 233 -25.18 10.19 -13.05
C ARG A 233 -25.69 9.30 -11.93
N LEU A 234 -24.80 8.60 -11.25
CA LEU A 234 -25.17 7.72 -10.15
C LEU A 234 -25.80 8.47 -8.97
N ARG A 235 -25.33 9.70 -8.67
CA ARG A 235 -25.84 10.49 -7.54
C ARG A 235 -27.10 11.29 -7.87
N ASN A 236 -27.23 11.78 -9.10
CA ASN A 236 -28.29 12.70 -9.50
C ASN A 236 -29.57 12.00 -9.98
N ASP A 237 -29.50 10.72 -10.30
CA ASP A 237 -30.69 9.99 -10.72
C ASP A 237 -31.57 9.67 -9.49
N LYS A 238 -32.75 10.29 -9.40
CA LYS A 238 -33.72 10.06 -8.31
C LYS A 238 -34.22 8.61 -8.25
N LYS A 239 -33.98 7.81 -9.30
CA LYS A 239 -34.21 6.35 -9.31
C LYS A 239 -32.98 5.53 -8.91
N ALA A 240 -31.83 6.16 -8.62
CA ALA A 240 -30.55 5.50 -8.31
C ALA A 240 -30.51 4.70 -7.00
N ASN A 241 -31.56 4.73 -6.18
CA ASN A 241 -31.69 3.76 -5.09
C ASN A 241 -31.72 2.31 -5.62
N GLN A 242 -32.04 2.11 -6.92
CA GLN A 242 -31.83 0.85 -7.63
C GLN A 242 -30.70 1.00 -8.65
N LEU A 243 -29.48 0.63 -8.23
CA LEU A 243 -28.30 0.62 -9.10
C LEU A 243 -28.43 -0.34 -10.29
N ILE A 244 -29.27 -1.37 -10.13
CA ILE A 244 -29.73 -2.26 -11.20
C ILE A 244 -31.26 -2.31 -11.09
N GLY A 245 -31.96 -1.93 -12.17
CA GLY A 245 -33.42 -1.96 -12.22
C GLY A 245 -34.04 -3.36 -12.43
N ALA A 246 -33.23 -4.42 -12.36
CA ALA A 246 -33.66 -5.81 -12.47
C ALA A 246 -33.85 -6.42 -11.08
N ASN A 247 -34.80 -7.35 -10.95
CA ASN A 247 -34.96 -8.13 -9.73
C ASN A 247 -33.83 -9.17 -9.63
N LEU A 248 -33.07 -9.14 -8.53
CA LEU A 248 -31.98 -10.08 -8.22
C LEU A 248 -32.23 -10.86 -6.91
N ASP A 249 -33.49 -10.98 -6.49
CA ASP A 249 -33.93 -11.73 -5.30
C ASP A 249 -33.41 -13.17 -5.29
N ASP A 250 -33.38 -13.84 -6.45
CA ASP A 250 -32.89 -15.23 -6.55
C ASP A 250 -31.39 -15.38 -6.30
N LEU A 251 -30.67 -14.26 -6.24
CA LEU A 251 -29.27 -14.19 -5.87
C LEU A 251 -29.08 -13.63 -4.45
N ASP A 252 -30.15 -13.45 -3.68
CA ASP A 252 -30.19 -12.72 -2.40
C ASP A 252 -29.60 -11.30 -2.49
N ILE A 253 -29.76 -10.65 -3.66
CA ILE A 253 -29.33 -9.26 -3.91
C ILE A 253 -30.57 -8.38 -3.89
N ASN A 254 -31.10 -8.13 -2.70
CA ASN A 254 -32.34 -7.38 -2.49
C ASN A 254 -32.33 -6.48 -1.25
N ASP A 255 -31.53 -6.84 -0.24
CA ASP A 255 -31.12 -5.94 0.84
C ASP A 255 -29.69 -5.46 0.55
N GLU A 256 -29.50 -4.15 0.58
CA GLU A 256 -28.19 -3.52 0.44
C GLU A 256 -27.14 -4.07 1.43
N ASN A 257 -27.52 -4.63 2.57
CA ASN A 257 -26.62 -5.24 3.54
C ASN A 257 -26.10 -6.63 3.13
N ASN A 258 -26.72 -7.25 2.13
CA ASN A 258 -26.39 -8.59 1.65
C ASN A 258 -25.34 -8.57 0.53
N TYR A 259 -25.08 -7.42 -0.08
CA TYR A 259 -24.15 -7.34 -1.21
C TYR A 259 -23.27 -6.09 -1.21
N GLU A 260 -22.13 -6.22 -1.86
CA GLU A 260 -21.23 -5.12 -2.17
C GLU A 260 -21.36 -4.74 -3.65
N ILE A 261 -21.31 -3.44 -3.95
CA ILE A 261 -21.17 -2.97 -5.32
C ILE A 261 -19.79 -2.35 -5.49
N LYS A 262 -19.05 -2.81 -6.50
CA LYS A 262 -17.73 -2.29 -6.86
C LYS A 262 -17.75 -1.69 -8.26
N ALA A 263 -17.26 -0.45 -8.35
CA ALA A 263 -16.92 0.16 -9.64
C ALA A 263 -15.44 -0.07 -9.94
N TYR A 264 -15.14 -0.53 -11.15
CA TYR A 264 -13.79 -0.78 -11.63
C TYR A 264 -13.38 0.28 -12.64
N TYR A 265 -12.17 0.77 -12.46
CA TYR A 265 -11.58 1.87 -13.22
C TYR A 265 -10.35 1.39 -13.95
N LYS A 266 -10.07 2.06 -15.06
CA LYS A 266 -8.77 2.01 -15.71
C LYS A 266 -8.36 3.38 -16.19
N ASP A 267 -7.09 3.70 -16.04
CA ASP A 267 -6.50 4.87 -16.69
C ASP A 267 -6.11 4.57 -18.15
N GLU A 268 -5.51 5.56 -18.81
CA GLU A 268 -5.04 5.47 -20.20
C GLU A 268 -3.93 4.43 -20.39
N ASN A 269 -3.19 4.11 -19.33
CA ASN A 269 -2.11 3.14 -19.30
C ASN A 269 -2.59 1.72 -18.91
N ASN A 270 -3.91 1.50 -18.86
CA ASN A 270 -4.56 0.26 -18.39
C ASN A 270 -4.27 -0.11 -16.93
N HIS A 271 -3.83 0.83 -16.09
CA HIS A 271 -3.73 0.61 -14.66
C HIS A 271 -5.12 0.52 -14.04
N LYS A 272 -5.40 -0.59 -13.36
CA LYS A 272 -6.74 -0.90 -12.84
C LYS A 272 -6.85 -0.54 -11.36
N ALA A 273 -7.99 0.01 -10.98
CA ALA A 273 -8.39 0.21 -9.59
C ALA A 273 -9.86 -0.17 -9.41
N ASN A 274 -10.32 -0.29 -8.17
CA ASN A 274 -11.74 -0.44 -7.86
C ASN A 274 -12.10 0.29 -6.57
N VAL A 275 -13.38 0.62 -6.42
CA VAL A 275 -13.92 1.21 -5.19
C VAL A 275 -15.30 0.64 -4.89
N ASN A 276 -15.63 0.51 -3.60
CA ASN A 276 -16.99 0.24 -3.19
C ASN A 276 -17.84 1.51 -3.41
N ILE A 277 -18.98 1.36 -4.07
CA ILE A 277 -19.89 2.47 -4.39
C ILE A 277 -20.43 3.17 -3.13
N LYS A 278 -20.60 2.44 -2.03
CA LYS A 278 -21.06 3.01 -0.75
C LYS A 278 -20.00 3.86 -0.06
N ASP A 279 -18.73 3.67 -0.40
CA ASP A 279 -17.62 4.40 0.22
C ASP A 279 -16.60 4.83 -0.83
N ILE A 280 -17.05 5.74 -1.69
CA ILE A 280 -16.24 6.33 -2.76
C ILE A 280 -15.00 7.02 -2.18
N SER A 281 -15.06 7.47 -0.92
CA SER A 281 -13.94 8.14 -0.24
C SER A 281 -12.73 7.21 -0.02
N LYS A 282 -12.96 5.90 0.07
CA LYS A 282 -11.95 4.83 0.18
C LYS A 282 -11.28 4.48 -1.15
N PHE A 283 -11.44 5.31 -2.17
CA PHE A 283 -10.69 5.20 -3.40
C PHE A 283 -9.18 5.18 -3.12
N SER A 284 -8.51 4.07 -3.49
CA SER A 284 -7.10 3.83 -3.23
C SER A 284 -6.40 3.26 -4.48
N PRO A 285 -6.04 4.11 -5.46
CA PRO A 285 -5.30 3.68 -6.64
C PRO A 285 -3.88 3.27 -6.25
N THR A 286 -3.32 2.34 -7.02
CA THR A 286 -1.87 2.16 -7.03
C THR A 286 -1.21 3.39 -7.63
N ILE A 287 -0.21 3.94 -6.94
CA ILE A 287 0.55 5.09 -7.44
C ILE A 287 1.69 4.53 -8.27
N PHE A 288 1.60 4.65 -9.59
CA PHE A 288 2.70 4.28 -10.49
C PHE A 288 3.69 5.42 -10.56
N LEU A 289 4.96 5.09 -10.34
CA LEU A 289 6.05 6.05 -10.43
C LEU A 289 6.49 6.23 -11.89
N PRO A 290 6.78 7.47 -12.33
CA PRO A 290 7.24 7.73 -13.69
C PRO A 290 8.54 6.98 -14.04
N ASP A 291 8.68 6.58 -15.31
CA ASP A 291 9.86 5.82 -15.78
C ASP A 291 11.15 6.65 -15.73
N GLU A 292 11.07 7.98 -15.74
CA GLU A 292 12.23 8.88 -15.60
C GLU A 292 12.93 8.73 -14.24
N LEU A 293 12.23 8.18 -13.25
CA LEU A 293 12.77 7.86 -11.92
C LEU A 293 13.59 6.56 -11.91
N LYS A 294 13.70 5.85 -13.04
CA LYS A 294 14.50 4.63 -13.15
C LYS A 294 15.94 4.91 -13.60
N GLN A 295 16.81 3.97 -13.24
CA GLN A 295 18.13 3.75 -13.83
C GLN A 295 18.01 2.77 -15.02
N GLU A 296 19.10 2.60 -15.78
CA GLU A 296 19.15 1.68 -16.94
C GLU A 296 18.84 0.21 -16.58
N ASN A 297 19.15 -0.21 -15.35
CA ASN A 297 18.86 -1.54 -14.82
C ASN A 297 17.39 -1.72 -14.36
N ASN A 298 16.50 -0.74 -14.62
CA ASN A 298 15.10 -0.68 -14.16
C ASN A 298 14.90 -0.55 -12.63
N HIS A 299 15.96 -0.32 -11.86
CA HIS A 299 15.83 0.08 -10.45
C HIS A 299 15.53 1.58 -10.35
N PHE A 300 15.09 2.04 -9.18
CA PHE A 300 14.92 3.48 -8.97
C PHE A 300 16.29 4.18 -8.90
N ASP A 301 16.31 5.45 -9.30
CA ASP A 301 17.38 6.40 -9.04
C ASP A 301 17.07 7.14 -7.73
N PHE A 302 17.98 7.03 -6.75
CA PHE A 302 17.77 7.53 -5.39
C PHE A 302 17.49 9.03 -5.34
N ASP A 303 18.27 9.84 -6.05
CA ASP A 303 18.12 11.29 -6.00
C ASP A 303 16.83 11.73 -6.69
N LYS A 304 16.48 11.08 -7.81
CA LYS A 304 15.23 11.37 -8.52
C LYS A 304 14.01 10.99 -7.70
N ILE A 305 13.98 9.78 -7.12
CA ILE A 305 12.83 9.33 -6.31
C ILE A 305 12.71 10.14 -5.02
N LYS A 306 13.83 10.53 -4.40
CA LYS A 306 13.84 11.41 -3.24
C LYS A 306 13.24 12.77 -3.59
N LYS A 307 13.67 13.40 -4.69
CA LYS A 307 13.13 14.69 -5.14
C LYS A 307 11.62 14.60 -5.44
N TYR A 308 11.20 13.52 -6.08
CA TYR A 308 9.78 13.26 -6.37
C TYR A 308 8.95 13.16 -5.08
N THR A 309 9.41 12.36 -4.14
CA THR A 309 8.71 12.12 -2.86
C THR A 309 8.82 13.30 -1.89
N ASP A 310 9.84 14.16 -1.98
CA ASP A 310 9.90 15.44 -1.27
C ASP A 310 8.78 16.38 -1.75
N GLY A 311 8.59 16.48 -3.07
CA GLY A 311 7.49 17.26 -3.66
C GLY A 311 6.12 16.74 -3.21
N MET A 312 5.97 15.41 -3.17
CA MET A 312 4.75 14.77 -2.69
C MET A 312 4.51 14.99 -1.19
N LEU A 313 5.56 14.86 -0.35
CA LEU A 313 5.46 15.10 1.08
C LEU A 313 5.01 16.54 1.37
N LYS A 314 5.55 17.53 0.64
CA LYS A 314 5.13 18.93 0.76
C LYS A 314 3.62 19.11 0.49
N GLN A 315 3.11 18.49 -0.57
CA GLN A 315 1.67 18.53 -0.87
C GLN A 315 0.83 17.87 0.23
N ILE A 316 1.32 16.78 0.82
CA ILE A 316 0.64 16.13 1.94
C ILE A 316 0.63 17.02 3.18
N GLN A 317 1.75 17.68 3.49
CA GLN A 317 1.86 18.63 4.59
C GLN A 317 0.83 19.76 4.45
N ASP A 318 0.71 20.33 3.25
CA ASP A 318 -0.32 21.32 2.93
C ASP A 318 -1.74 20.75 3.12
N GLU A 319 -1.99 19.53 2.66
CA GLU A 319 -3.29 18.85 2.76
C GLU A 319 -3.74 18.63 4.21
N ILE A 320 -2.81 18.23 5.08
CA ILE A 320 -3.09 17.99 6.51
C ILE A 320 -2.95 19.25 7.37
N LYS A 321 -2.66 20.40 6.75
CA LYS A 321 -2.46 21.70 7.42
C LYS A 321 -1.32 21.69 8.44
N TYR A 322 -0.27 20.93 8.17
CA TYR A 322 0.98 21.00 8.93
C TYR A 322 1.67 22.32 8.58
N LYS A 323 1.91 23.18 9.59
CA LYS A 323 2.50 24.52 9.42
C LYS A 323 3.95 24.56 9.85
#